data_AF-A0A949M8W8-F1
#
_entry.id   AF-A0A949M8W8-F1
#
_cell.length_a   1.000
_cell.length_b   1.000
_cell.length_c   1.000
_cell.angle_alpha   90.00
_cell.angle_beta   90.00
_cell.angle_gamma   90.00
#
_symmetry.space_group_name_H-M   'P 1'
#
loop_
_entity.id
_entity.type
_entity.pdbx_description
1 polymer ?
#
loop_
_entity_poly.entity_id
_entity_poly.type
_entity_poly.pdbx_seq_one_letter_code
_entity_poly.pdbx_strand_id
1 'polypeptide(L)' 'MSVLYIALPIAILLGAAGLWACLRCIKTGQYEDLEADSYRILLDDQPELSKHDTKSS' A
#
# COMPACT_ATOMS: atom_id res chain seq x y z
N MET A 1 -10.97 -3.68 -45.39
CA MET A 1 -11.59 -3.43 -44.07
C MET A 1 -10.51 -2.92 -43.13
N SER A 2 -10.70 -1.75 -42.53
CA SER A 2 -9.64 -1.05 -41.78
C SER A 2 -9.42 -1.66 -40.39
N VAL A 3 -8.15 -1.83 -40.01
CA VAL A 3 -7.71 -2.28 -38.67
C VAL A 3 -8.26 -1.41 -37.54
N LEU A 4 -8.63 -0.16 -37.84
CA LEU A 4 -9.20 0.79 -36.90
C LEU A 4 -10.44 0.25 -36.18
N TYR A 5 -11.28 -0.54 -36.86
CA TYR A 5 -12.48 -1.11 -36.25
C TYR A 5 -12.19 -2.13 -35.14
N ILE A 6 -11.00 -2.71 -35.12
CA ILE A 6 -10.55 -3.66 -34.09
C ILE A 6 -9.68 -2.95 -33.06
N ALA A 7 -8.75 -2.09 -33.51
CA ALA A 7 -7.82 -1.39 -32.64
C ALA A 7 -8.52 -0.39 -31.69
N LEU A 8 -9.53 0.33 -32.17
CA LEU A 8 -10.26 1.33 -31.38
C LEU A 8 -10.99 0.73 -30.16
N PRO A 9 -11.83 -0.31 -30.28
CA PRO A 9 -12.49 -0.89 -29.12
C PRO A 9 -11.51 -1.54 -28.13
N ILE A 10 -10.43 -2.16 -28.63
CA ILE A 10 -9.38 -2.72 -27.78
C ILE A 10 -8.70 -1.62 -26.96
N ALA A 11 -8.34 -0.50 -27.59
CA ALA A 11 -7.72 0.63 -26.88
C ALA A 11 -8.64 1.20 -25.79
N ILE A 12 -9.95 1.32 -26.05
CA ILE A 12 -10.94 1.78 -25.05
C ILE A 12 -11.03 0.78 -23.89
N LEU A 13 -11.10 -0.52 -24.17
CA LEU A 13 -11.15 -1.56 -23.14
C LEU A 13 -9.90 -1.56 -22.26
N LEU A 14 -8.72 -1.47 -22.88
CA LEU A 14 -7.45 -1.40 -22.15
C LEU A 14 -7.34 -0.14 -21.29
N GLY A 15 -7.75 1.01 -21.83
CA GLY A 15 -7.78 2.27 -21.10
C GLY A 15 -8.74 2.22 -19.89
N ALA A 16 -9.95 1.68 -20.09
CA ALA A 16 -10.93 1.51 -19.02
C ALA A 16 -10.46 0.54 -17.93
N ALA A 17 -9.84 -0.58 -18.33
CA ALA A 17 -9.29 -1.56 -17.39
C ALA A 17 -8.15 -0.95 -16.55
N GLY A 18 -7.23 -0.21 -17.19
CA GLY A 18 -6.15 0.49 -16.50
C GLY A 18 -6.66 1.54 -15.52
N LEU A 19 -7.64 2.35 -15.94
CA LEU A 19 -8.25 3.36 -15.06
C LEU A 19 -8.96 2.70 -13.88
N TRP A 20 -9.71 1.63 -14.11
CA TRP A 20 -10.40 0.89 -13.05
C TRP A 20 -9.42 0.27 -12.04
N ALA A 21 -8.32 -0.33 -12.53
CA ALA A 21 -7.28 -0.87 -11.67
C ALA A 21 -6.61 0.23 -10.82
N CYS A 22 -6.31 1.39 -11.42
CA CYS A 22 -5.74 2.53 -10.73
C CYS A 22 -6.67 3.05 -9.62
N LEU A 23 -7.96 3.27 -9.93
CA LEU A 23 -8.96 3.68 -8.96
C LEU A 23 -9.13 2.65 -7.83
N ARG A 24 -9.06 1.36 -8.16
CA ARG A 24 -9.10 0.28 -7.17
C ARG A 24 -7.90 0.36 -6.24
N CYS A 25 -6.67 0.52 -6.73
CA CYS A 25 -5.48 0.63 -5.88
C CYS A 25 -5.59 1.79 -4.89
N ILE A 26 -6.01 2.97 -5.37
CA ILE A 26 -6.22 4.15 -4.52
C ILE A 26 -7.26 3.85 -3.43
N LYS A 27 -8.37 3.21 -3.80
CA LYS A 27 -9.48 2.91 -2.88
C LYS A 27 -9.19 1.76 -1.92
N THR A 28 -8.24 0.88 -2.24
CA THR A 28 -7.92 -0.31 -1.41
C THR A 28 -6.98 0.03 -0.26
N GLY A 29 -6.56 1.30 -0.09
CA GLY A 29 -5.81 1.71 1.10
C GLY A 29 -4.46 1.01 1.27
N GLN A 30 -3.90 0.42 0.21
CA GLN A 30 -2.62 -0.31 0.20
C GLN A 30 -1.40 0.52 0.65
N TYR A 31 -1.60 1.81 0.96
CA TYR A 31 -0.59 2.71 1.50
C TYR A 31 -0.62 2.81 3.03
N GLU A 32 -1.68 2.34 3.72
CA GLU A 32 -1.73 2.31 5.19
C GLU A 32 -0.75 1.28 5.79
N ASP A 33 -0.38 0.26 5.03
CA ASP A 33 0.52 -0.81 5.50
C ASP A 33 2.02 -0.43 5.43
N LEU A 34 2.41 0.56 4.62
CA LEU A 34 3.80 1.03 4.56
C LEU A 34 4.19 1.91 5.76
N GLU A 35 3.23 2.60 6.39
CA GLU A 35 3.51 3.50 7.52
C GLU A 35 3.70 2.77 8.86
N ALA A 36 3.09 1.59 9.04
CA ALA A 36 3.09 0.90 10.34
C ALA A 36 4.35 0.03 10.59
N ASP A 37 4.88 -0.64 9.56
CA ASP A 37 5.94 -1.66 9.75
C ASP A 37 7.36 -1.05 9.79
N SER A 38 7.60 0.03 9.05
CA SER A 38 8.91 0.69 8.98
C SER A 38 9.35 1.35 10.31
N TYR A 39 8.38 1.75 11.15
CA TYR A 39 8.68 2.36 12.45
C TYR A 39 8.98 1.30 13.52
N ARG A 40 8.34 0.13 13.45
CA ARG A 40 8.57 -0.96 14.40
C ARG A 40 9.96 -1.57 14.28
N ILE A 41 10.45 -1.79 13.05
CA ILE A 41 11.77 -2.43 12.84
C ILE A 41 12.97 -1.59 13.32
N LEU A 42 12.82 -0.26 13.42
CA LEU A 42 13.86 0.64 13.94
C LEU A 42 13.82 0.81 15.46
N LEU A 43 12.69 0.48 16.10
CA LEU A 43 12.46 0.66 17.54
C LEU A 43 12.55 -0.64 18.34
N ASP A 44 12.44 -1.80 17.70
CA ASP A 44 12.53 -3.12 18.36
C ASP A 44 13.96 -3.45 18.85
N ASP A 45 14.97 -2.71 18.38
CA ASP A 45 16.37 -2.84 18.83
C ASP A 45 16.69 -1.98 20.07
N GLN A 46 15.73 -1.21 20.60
CA GLN A 46 15.91 -0.53 21.89
C GLN A 46 15.63 -1.54 23.01
N PRO A 47 16.63 -1.99 23.78
CA PRO A 47 16.37 -2.84 24.93
C PRO A 47 15.48 -2.06 25.90
N GLU A 48 14.27 -2.57 26.12
CA GLU A 48 13.40 -2.18 27.23
C GLU A 48 14.23 -2.24 28.52
N LEU A 49 14.73 -1.07 28.95
CA LEU A 49 15.31 -0.87 30.27
C LEU A 49 14.17 -1.02 31.27
N SER A 50 13.88 -2.28 31.59
CA SER A 50 12.96 -2.72 32.63
C SER A 50 13.27 -1.94 33.90
N LYS A 51 12.36 -1.03 34.22
CA LYS A 51 12.34 -0.23 35.42
C LYS A 51 11.97 -1.14 36.58
N HIS A 52 12.93 -1.92 37.08
CA HIS A 52 12.78 -2.69 38.31
C HIS A 52 13.58 -2.02 39.44
N ASP A 53 13.17 -0.82 39.83
CA ASP A 53 13.49 -0.28 41.15
C ASP A 53 12.19 0.15 41.82
N THR A 54 11.60 -0.85 42.46
CA THR A 54 10.65 -0.76 43.56
C THR A 54 11.00 0.37 44.52
N LYS A 55 10.23 1.46 44.45
CA LYS A 55 10.02 2.35 45.60
C LYS A 55 9.09 1.64 46.57
N SER A 56 9.57 1.39 47.80
CA SER A 56 8.82 1.17 49.05
C SER A 56 9.33 -0.05 49.84
N SER A 57 10.30 0.14 50.74
CA SER A 57 10.05 0.19 52.18
C SER A 57 11.34 0.50 52.95
#